data_AF-A0AA38Z8H4-F1
#
_entry.id   AF-A0AA38Z8H4-F1
#
_cell.length_a   1.000
_cell.length_b   1.000
_cell.length_c   1.000
_cell.angle_alpha   90.00
_cell.angle_beta   90.00
_cell.angle_gamma   90.00
#
_symmetry.space_group_name_H-M   'P 1'
#
loop_
_entity.id
_entity.type
_entity.pdbx_description
1 polymer ?
#
loop_
_entity_poly.entity_id
_entity_poly.type
_entity_poly.pdbx_seq_one_letter_code
_entity_poly.pdbx_strand_id
1 'polypeptide(L)'
;MLCAFLYSQIDVSGNRKAVVIYVPYRLQKAFRKIHPRLVGELEKKFSGKHVVLIAARRILHPPKKGSAVVRPRTRTLTAVHEAMLEDIVYPAEIVGKRVRYRADGSKIIRIFLDPKEQNNTENKLETFAGVYRKLSGKDVVFEYPVTVSA
;
A
#
# COMPACT_ATOMS: atom_id res chain seq x y z
N MET A 1 23.69 -8.91 12.93
CA MET A 1 23.13 -8.12 11.81
C MET A 1 21.71 -8.59 11.49
N LEU A 2 20.84 -8.61 12.50
CA LEU A 2 19.47 -9.10 12.37
C LEU A 2 18.68 -8.07 11.57
N CYS A 3 18.19 -8.43 10.38
CA CYS A 3 17.05 -7.74 9.79
C CYS A 3 15.87 -7.98 10.72
N ALA A 4 15.72 -7.13 11.74
CA ALA A 4 14.49 -7.04 12.51
C ALA A 4 13.43 -6.49 11.56
N PHE A 5 12.72 -7.39 10.87
CA PHE A 5 11.48 -7.04 10.21
C PHE A 5 10.52 -6.61 11.32
N LEU A 6 10.35 -5.31 11.47
CA LEU A 6 9.28 -4.77 12.30
C LEU A 6 7.97 -5.19 11.67
N TYR A 7 7.07 -5.74 12.47
CA TYR A 7 5.71 -6.02 12.05
C TYR A 7 4.76 -5.21 12.92
N SER A 8 3.68 -4.73 12.32
CA SER A 8 2.58 -4.09 13.02
C SER A 8 1.29 -4.86 12.74
N GLN A 9 0.46 -5.04 13.77
CA GLN A 9 -0.88 -5.58 13.60
C GLN A 9 -1.85 -4.41 13.46
N ILE A 10 -2.70 -4.48 12.44
CA ILE A 10 -3.68 -3.46 12.14
C ILE A 10 -5.07 -4.12 12.15
N ASP A 11 -5.97 -3.56 12.92
CA ASP A 11 -7.37 -3.95 12.89
C ASP A 11 -8.04 -3.35 11.65
N VAL A 12 -8.62 -4.22 10.83
CA VAL A 12 -9.32 -3.87 9.58
C VAL A 12 -10.83 -3.96 9.85
N SER A 13 -11.63 -3.23 9.06
CA SER A 13 -13.09 -3.34 9.07
C SER A 13 -13.53 -4.81 8.87
N GLY A 14 -14.48 -5.28 9.69
CA GLY A 14 -15.00 -6.65 9.63
C GLY A 14 -14.35 -7.66 10.59
N ASN A 15 -13.89 -7.22 11.77
CA ASN A 15 -13.28 -8.07 12.82
C ASN A 15 -12.03 -8.87 12.40
N ARG A 16 -11.47 -8.58 11.22
CA ARG A 16 -10.25 -9.21 10.72
C ARG A 16 -9.03 -8.35 11.07
N LYS A 17 -7.93 -9.02 11.44
CA LYS A 17 -6.64 -8.38 11.70
C LYS A 17 -5.72 -8.60 10.51
N ALA A 18 -5.08 -7.53 10.05
CA ALA A 18 -4.03 -7.59 9.04
C ALA A 18 -2.66 -7.43 9.69
N VAL A 19 -1.67 -8.15 9.16
CA VAL A 19 -0.28 -8.06 9.59
C VAL A 19 0.49 -7.29 8.52
N VAL A 20 1.07 -6.16 8.90
CA VAL A 20 1.94 -5.38 8.03
C VAL A 20 3.39 -5.63 8.40
N ILE A 21 4.19 -6.03 7.43
CA ILE A 21 5.62 -6.29 7.63
C ILE A 21 6.42 -5.20 6.91
N TYR A 22 7.27 -4.52 7.66
CA TYR A 22 8.14 -3.48 7.13
C TYR A 22 9.43 -4.08 6.59
N VAL A 23 9.59 -3.99 5.28
CA VAL A 23 10.79 -4.43 4.56
C VAL A 23 11.72 -3.23 4.36
N PRO A 24 13.02 -3.33 4.67
CA PRO A 24 13.97 -2.27 4.34
C PRO A 24 13.96 -1.94 2.84
N TYR A 25 13.90 -0.66 2.47
CA TYR A 25 13.80 -0.22 1.06
C TYR A 25 14.87 -0.83 0.13
N ARG A 26 16.08 -1.07 0.65
CA ARG A 26 17.17 -1.71 -0.11
C ARG A 26 16.84 -3.14 -0.58
N LEU A 27 16.04 -3.89 0.18
CA LEU A 27 15.70 -5.28 -0.09
C LEU A 27 14.37 -5.45 -0.83
N GLN A 28 13.62 -4.35 -1.05
CA GLN A 28 12.28 -4.39 -1.64
C GLN A 28 12.23 -5.18 -2.96
N LYS A 29 13.23 -5.03 -3.84
CA LYS A 29 13.29 -5.75 -5.12
C LYS A 29 13.42 -7.27 -4.95
N ALA A 30 14.17 -7.73 -3.95
CA ALA A 30 14.30 -9.15 -3.66
C ALA A 30 12.99 -9.73 -3.10
N PHE A 31 12.33 -8.97 -2.22
CA PHE A 31 11.04 -9.35 -1.66
C PHE A 31 9.92 -9.37 -2.70
N ARG A 32 9.91 -8.45 -3.68
CA ARG A 32 8.95 -8.49 -4.79
C ARG A 32 9.04 -9.81 -5.58
N LYS A 33 10.26 -10.31 -5.86
CA LYS A 33 10.43 -11.59 -6.57
C LYS A 33 9.86 -12.80 -5.81
N ILE A 34 9.95 -12.80 -4.48
CA ILE A 34 9.56 -13.95 -3.63
C ILE A 34 8.15 -13.75 -3.03
N HIS A 35 7.52 -12.60 -3.28
CA HIS A 35 6.27 -12.18 -2.66
C HIS A 35 5.14 -13.21 -2.66
N PRO A 36 4.74 -13.84 -3.79
CA PRO A 36 3.58 -14.73 -3.78
C PRO A 36 3.81 -15.96 -2.89
N ARG A 37 5.04 -16.48 -2.86
CA ARG A 37 5.42 -17.61 -2.01
C ARG A 37 5.46 -17.21 -0.54
N LEU A 38 6.12 -16.08 -0.23
CA LEU A 38 6.28 -15.59 1.12
C LEU A 38 4.93 -15.25 1.78
N VAL A 39 4.05 -14.53 1.07
CA VAL A 39 2.71 -14.19 1.58
C VAL A 39 1.90 -15.46 1.81
N GLY A 40 1.93 -16.42 0.88
CA GLY A 40 1.22 -17.70 1.04
C GLY A 40 1.68 -18.50 2.25
N GLU A 41 2.98 -18.55 2.54
CA GLU A 41 3.50 -19.23 3.74
C GLU A 41 3.15 -18.50 5.03
N LEU A 42 3.20 -17.17 5.03
CA LEU A 42 2.89 -16.37 6.20
C LEU A 42 1.39 -16.38 6.50
N GLU A 43 0.51 -16.32 5.50
CA GLU A 43 -0.94 -16.39 5.67
C GLU A 43 -1.36 -17.74 6.29
N LYS A 44 -0.67 -18.84 5.94
CA LYS A 44 -0.85 -20.15 6.60
C LYS A 44 -0.40 -20.13 8.07
N LYS A 45 0.75 -19.54 8.37
CA LYS A 45 1.29 -19.45 9.74
C LYS A 45 0.47 -18.53 10.65
N PHE A 46 -0.12 -17.47 10.10
CA PHE A 46 -0.90 -16.49 10.86
C PHE A 46 -2.40 -16.77 10.88
N SER A 47 -2.79 -18.05 10.72
CA SER A 47 -4.17 -18.53 10.86
C SER A 47 -5.18 -17.75 10.00
N GLY A 48 -4.83 -17.45 8.75
CA GLY A 48 -5.74 -16.79 7.81
C GLY A 48 -5.84 -15.27 7.96
N LYS A 49 -4.95 -14.63 8.75
CA LYS A 49 -4.79 -13.17 8.72
C LYS A 49 -4.14 -12.74 7.40
N HIS A 50 -4.63 -11.65 6.82
CA HIS A 50 -4.03 -11.07 5.63
C HIS A 50 -2.68 -10.44 5.94
N VAL A 51 -1.67 -10.77 5.15
CA VAL A 51 -0.31 -10.26 5.31
C VAL A 51 0.01 -9.30 4.16
N VAL A 52 0.48 -8.11 4.49
CA VAL A 52 0.88 -7.08 3.53
C VAL A 52 2.34 -6.68 3.77
N LEU A 53 3.14 -6.65 2.70
CA LEU A 53 4.53 -6.22 2.76
C LEU A 53 4.64 -4.75 2.34
N ILE A 54 5.29 -3.93 3.16
CA ILE A 54 5.47 -2.51 2.86
C ILE A 54 6.94 -2.16 2.97
N ALA A 55 7.48 -1.45 1.98
CA ALA A 55 8.84 -0.93 2.13
C ALA A 55 8.88 0.23 3.12
N ALA A 56 9.78 0.14 4.10
CA ALA A 56 10.08 1.20 5.05
C ALA A 56 10.75 2.38 4.33
N ARG A 57 9.97 3.42 4.02
CA ARG A 57 10.42 4.66 3.40
C ARG A 57 10.43 5.80 4.42
N ARG A 58 11.49 6.61 4.42
CA ARG A 58 11.61 7.79 5.29
C ARG A 58 11.09 9.04 4.59
N ILE A 59 10.09 9.67 5.18
CA ILE A 59 9.60 10.99 4.74
C ILE A 59 10.52 12.06 5.35
N LEU A 60 11.03 12.96 4.52
CA LEU A 60 11.75 14.16 4.99
C LEU A 60 10.80 15.34 5.04
N HIS A 61 10.96 16.29 5.95
CA HIS A 61 10.19 17.52 5.87
C HIS A 61 10.70 18.42 4.72
N PRO A 62 9.84 19.27 4.13
CA PRO A 62 10.30 20.31 3.23
C PRO A 62 11.39 21.16 3.91
N PRO A 63 12.48 21.50 3.20
CA PRO A 63 13.52 22.36 3.75
C PRO A 63 12.95 23.74 4.10
N LYS A 64 13.48 24.37 5.17
CA LYS A 64 13.12 25.75 5.52
C LYS A 64 13.70 26.70 4.46
N LYS A 65 13.00 27.80 4.19
CA LYS A 65 13.43 28.83 3.23
C LYS A 65 14.83 29.32 3.63
N GLY A 66 15.81 29.17 2.74
CA GLY A 66 17.22 29.55 2.98
C GLY A 66 18.18 28.41 3.34
N SER A 67 17.71 27.17 3.52
CA SER A 67 18.63 26.04 3.73
C SER A 67 19.20 25.51 2.41
N ALA A 68 20.50 25.23 2.38
CA ALA A 68 21.18 24.61 1.23
C ALA A 68 20.81 23.14 0.98
N VAL A 69 20.14 22.48 1.93
CA VAL A 69 19.78 21.06 1.83
C VAL A 69 18.58 20.87 0.92
N VAL A 70 18.81 20.35 -0.28
CA VAL A 70 17.75 20.00 -1.25
C VAL A 70 17.15 18.64 -0.90
N ARG A 71 15.82 18.58 -0.73
CA ARG A 71 15.10 17.33 -0.49
C ARG A 71 14.99 16.52 -1.79
N PRO A 72 15.40 15.23 -1.80
CA PRO A 72 15.16 14.35 -2.93
C PRO A 72 13.65 14.14 -3.17
N ARG A 73 13.22 14.14 -4.44
CA ARG A 73 11.81 13.94 -4.82
C ARG A 73 11.23 12.61 -4.31
N THR A 74 12.05 11.57 -4.25
CA THR A 74 11.67 10.23 -3.76
C THR A 74 11.29 10.21 -2.28
N ARG A 75 11.74 11.20 -1.49
CA ARG A 75 11.41 11.34 -0.07
C ARG A 75 10.28 12.35 0.16
N THR A 76 9.53 12.70 -0.89
CA THR A 76 8.32 13.54 -0.78
C THR A 76 7.15 12.77 -0.16
N LEU A 77 6.25 13.46 0.57
CA LEU A 77 5.07 12.81 1.16
C LEU A 77 4.22 12.17 0.06
N THR A 78 4.01 12.89 -1.03
CA THR A 78 3.24 12.41 -2.19
C THR A 78 3.88 11.18 -2.83
N ALA A 79 5.18 11.23 -3.14
CA ALA A 79 5.87 10.10 -3.77
C ALA A 79 5.93 8.87 -2.86
N VAL A 80 6.12 9.05 -1.54
CA VAL A 80 6.10 7.94 -0.59
C VAL A 80 4.72 7.32 -0.52
N HIS A 81 3.64 8.10 -0.50
CA HIS A 81 2.28 7.57 -0.47
C HIS A 81 1.91 6.81 -1.75
N GLU A 82 2.37 7.27 -2.91
CA GLU A 82 2.18 6.56 -4.19
C GLU A 82 2.94 5.24 -4.21
N ALA A 83 4.21 5.26 -3.82
CA ALA A 83 5.01 4.04 -3.73
C ALA A 83 4.53 3.07 -2.65
N MET A 84 3.84 3.55 -1.60
CA MET A 84 3.18 2.69 -0.61
C MET A 84 1.95 2.00 -1.18
N LEU A 85 1.17 2.66 -2.04
CA LEU A 85 0.02 2.04 -2.70
C LEU A 85 0.47 0.89 -3.61
N GLU A 86 1.54 1.08 -4.37
CA GLU A 86 2.13 0.02 -5.20
C GLU A 86 2.57 -1.20 -4.38
N ASP A 87 3.13 -0.98 -3.18
CA ASP A 87 3.58 -2.10 -2.34
C ASP A 87 2.42 -2.86 -1.72
N ILE A 88 1.37 -2.16 -1.31
CA ILE A 88 0.19 -2.78 -0.67
C ILE A 88 -0.54 -3.71 -1.65
N VAL A 89 -0.61 -3.30 -2.92
CA VAL A 89 -1.44 -3.95 -3.94
C VAL A 89 -0.70 -5.07 -4.67
N TYR A 90 0.63 -5.14 -4.57
CA TYR A 90 1.44 -6.18 -5.21
C TYR A 90 0.93 -7.59 -4.85
N PRO A 91 0.70 -8.50 -5.83
CA PRO A 91 1.18 -8.50 -7.22
C PRO A 91 0.39 -7.63 -8.22
N ALA A 92 -0.80 -7.17 -7.87
CA ALA A 92 -1.66 -6.45 -8.81
C ALA A 92 -1.07 -5.08 -9.17
N GLU A 93 -1.22 -4.73 -10.44
CA GLU A 93 -0.77 -3.45 -10.96
C GLU A 93 -1.91 -2.44 -10.94
N ILE A 94 -1.56 -1.19 -10.64
CA ILE A 94 -2.49 -0.07 -10.65
C ILE A 94 -2.58 0.45 -12.09
N VAL A 95 -3.75 0.28 -12.72
CA VAL A 95 -4.04 0.76 -14.07
C VAL A 95 -4.29 2.27 -14.07
N GLY A 96 -4.92 2.78 -13.02
CA GLY A 96 -5.30 4.18 -12.96
C GLY A 96 -5.60 4.68 -11.56
N LYS A 97 -5.56 6.01 -11.41
CA LYS A 97 -5.85 6.72 -10.17
C LYS A 97 -6.75 7.91 -10.48
N ARG A 98 -7.91 7.98 -9.82
CA ARG A 98 -8.80 9.14 -9.87
C ARG A 98 -8.97 9.68 -8.46
N VAL A 99 -9.00 11.00 -8.31
CA VAL A 99 -9.27 11.62 -7.01
C VAL A 99 -10.60 12.36 -7.12
N ARG A 100 -11.58 11.91 -6.34
CA ARG A 100 -12.88 12.56 -6.24
C ARG A 100 -12.85 13.51 -5.04
N TYR A 101 -13.22 14.76 -5.29
CA TYR A 101 -13.45 15.77 -4.28
C TYR A 101 -14.95 15.83 -3.98
N ARG A 102 -15.34 15.70 -2.71
CA ARG A 102 -16.73 15.96 -2.29
C ARG A 102 -16.93 17.47 -2.05
N ALA A 103 -18.20 17.89 -1.97
CA ALA A 103 -18.55 19.27 -1.62
C ALA A 103 -17.99 19.68 -0.25
N ASP A 104 -17.87 18.74 0.68
CA ASP A 104 -17.28 18.95 2.01
C ASP A 104 -15.76 19.14 2.00
N GLY A 105 -15.11 19.11 0.83
CA GLY A 105 -13.66 19.16 0.67
C GLY A 105 -12.94 17.83 0.96
N SER A 106 -13.67 16.79 1.39
CA SER A 106 -13.10 15.45 1.60
C SER A 106 -12.64 14.84 0.27
N LYS A 107 -11.46 14.19 0.31
CA LYS A 107 -10.84 13.57 -0.85
C LYS A 107 -10.94 12.05 -0.75
N ILE A 108 -11.53 11.43 -1.76
CA ILE A 108 -11.52 9.98 -1.93
C ILE A 108 -10.61 9.65 -3.11
N ILE A 109 -9.64 8.79 -2.89
CA ILE A 109 -8.79 8.29 -3.96
C ILE A 109 -9.39 6.97 -4.46
N ARG A 110 -9.79 6.95 -5.73
CA ARG A 110 -10.21 5.74 -6.43
C ARG A 110 -9.03 5.16 -7.20
N ILE A 111 -8.70 3.92 -6.93
CA ILE A 111 -7.58 3.21 -7.55
C ILE A 111 -8.17 2.09 -8.39
N PHE A 112 -7.80 2.07 -9.66
CA PHE A 112 -8.23 1.06 -10.62
C PHE A 112 -7.15 -0.02 -10.70
N LEU A 113 -7.53 -1.26 -10.41
CA LEU A 113 -6.67 -2.44 -10.51
C LEU A 113 -6.87 -3.14 -11.86
N ASP A 114 -5.89 -3.93 -12.29
CA ASP A 114 -6.04 -4.77 -13.47
C ASP A 114 -7.13 -5.85 -13.23
N PRO A 115 -8.17 -5.96 -14.08
CA PRO A 115 -9.21 -6.98 -13.94
C PRO A 115 -8.67 -8.42 -14.01
N LYS A 116 -7.49 -8.67 -14.59
CA LYS A 116 -6.91 -10.02 -14.70
C LYS A 116 -6.63 -10.66 -13.34
N GLU A 117 -6.33 -9.86 -12.32
CA GLU A 117 -5.98 -10.34 -10.99
C GLU A 117 -7.16 -10.27 -9.99
N GLN A 118 -8.38 -10.03 -10.48
CA GLN A 118 -9.57 -9.85 -9.67
C GLN A 118 -9.81 -11.02 -8.71
N ASN A 119 -9.75 -12.26 -9.21
CA ASN A 119 -10.02 -13.47 -8.43
C ASN A 119 -9.12 -13.61 -7.18
N ASN A 120 -7.89 -13.08 -7.24
CA ASN A 120 -6.92 -13.20 -6.15
C ASN A 120 -7.02 -12.02 -5.15
N THR A 121 -7.38 -10.84 -5.64
CA THR A 121 -7.29 -9.57 -4.89
C THR A 121 -8.61 -9.14 -4.27
N GLU A 122 -9.75 -9.63 -4.78
CA GLU A 122 -11.10 -9.27 -4.31
C GLU A 122 -11.27 -9.45 -2.80
N ASN A 123 -10.78 -10.57 -2.26
CA ASN A 123 -10.86 -10.89 -0.84
C ASN A 123 -10.02 -9.95 0.06
N LYS A 124 -9.08 -9.19 -0.52
CA LYS A 124 -8.10 -8.36 0.20
C LYS A 124 -8.37 -6.85 0.07
N LEU A 125 -9.33 -6.41 -0.74
CA LEU A 125 -9.59 -4.99 -1.02
C LEU A 125 -9.88 -4.17 0.25
N GLU A 126 -10.71 -4.70 1.15
CA GLU A 126 -11.01 -4.04 2.43
C GLU A 126 -9.77 -3.89 3.31
N THR A 127 -8.87 -4.88 3.27
CA THR A 127 -7.61 -4.85 4.01
C THR A 127 -6.67 -3.81 3.45
N PHE A 128 -6.53 -3.71 2.13
CA PHE A 128 -5.71 -2.69 1.50
C PHE A 128 -6.18 -1.28 1.85
N ALA A 129 -7.50 -1.05 1.83
CA ALA A 129 -8.08 0.24 2.21
C ALA A 129 -7.83 0.56 3.69
N GLY A 130 -8.05 -0.42 4.58
CA GLY A 130 -7.83 -0.26 6.03
C GLY A 130 -6.37 0.03 6.38
N VAL A 131 -5.43 -0.73 5.80
CA VAL A 131 -3.99 -0.56 6.01
C VAL A 131 -3.54 0.81 5.51
N TYR A 132 -3.94 1.21 4.31
CA TYR A 132 -3.56 2.51 3.77
C TYR A 132 -4.15 3.67 4.57
N ARG A 133 -5.40 3.56 5.03
CA ARG A 133 -6.04 4.56 5.88
C ARG A 133 -5.32 4.73 7.22
N LYS A 134 -4.88 3.63 7.85
CA LYS A 134 -4.14 3.67 9.12
C LYS A 134 -2.75 4.25 8.98
N LEU A 135 -2.05 3.96 7.88
CA LEU A 135 -0.69 4.46 7.66
C LEU A 135 -0.64 5.90 7.15
N SER A 136 -1.59 6.29 6.31
CA SER A 136 -1.54 7.57 5.58
C SER A 136 -2.59 8.60 6.02
N GLY A 137 -3.64 8.16 6.73
CA GLY A 137 -4.79 8.99 7.08
C GLY A 137 -5.69 9.37 5.90
N LYS A 138 -5.48 8.80 4.71
CA LYS A 138 -6.26 9.10 3.50
C LYS A 138 -7.20 7.95 3.16
N ASP A 139 -8.40 8.29 2.73
CA ASP A 139 -9.40 7.30 2.30
C ASP A 139 -9.15 6.88 0.85
N VAL A 140 -9.14 5.56 0.65
CA VAL A 140 -8.93 4.91 -0.65
C VAL A 140 -10.05 3.92 -0.89
N VAL A 141 -10.50 3.86 -2.14
CA VAL A 141 -11.41 2.83 -2.65
C VAL A 141 -10.74 2.15 -3.84
N PHE A 142 -10.70 0.83 -3.81
CA PHE A 142 -10.19 0.01 -4.91
C PHE A 142 -11.38 -0.45 -5.76
N GLU A 143 -11.29 -0.23 -7.07
CA GLU A 143 -12.31 -0.59 -8.05
C GLU A 143 -11.62 -1.31 -9.22
N TYR A 144 -12.34 -2.16 -9.95
CA TYR A 144 -11.89 -2.66 -11.25
C TYR A 144 -12.54 -1.81 -12.35
N PRO A 145 -11.81 -1.45 -13.42
CA PRO A 145 -12.41 -0.77 -14.54
C PRO A 145 -13.45 -1.71 -15.18
N VAL A 146 -14.72 -1.34 -15.10
CA VAL A 146 -15.75 -2.01 -15.89
C VAL A 146 -15.41 -1.71 -17.34
N THR A 147 -15.12 -2.75 -18.13
CA THR A 147 -14.97 -2.62 -19.59
C THR A 147 -16.32 -2.20 -20.15
N VAL A 148 -16.59 -0.90 -20.14
CA VAL A 148 -17.56 -0.32 -21.06
C VAL A 148 -16.81 -0.26 -22.39
N SER A 149 -16.79 -1.39 -23.09
CA SER A 149 -16.48 -1.44 -24.51
C SER A 149 -17.51 -0.53 -25.20
N ALA A 150 -17.06 0.68 -25.51
CA ALA A 150 -17.77 1.61 -26.37
C ALA A 150 -17.65 1.15 -27.83
#